data_AF-A0A2W6DFJ2-F1
#
_entry.id   AF-A0A2W6DFJ2-F1
#
_cell.length_a   1.000
_cell.length_b   1.000
_cell.length_c   1.000
_cell.angle_alpha   90.00
_cell.angle_beta   90.00
_cell.angle_gamma   90.00
#
_symmetry.space_group_name_H-M   'P 1'
#
loop_
_entity.id
_entity.type
_entity.pdbx_description
1 polymer ?
#
loop_
_entity_poly.entity_id
_entity_poly.type
_entity_poly.pdbx_seq_one_letter_code
_entity_poly.pdbx_strand_id
1 'polypeptide(L)'
;MSWSLLAAIGQVESGHGRNPGTSSAGARGPMQFLPATFAAYAVDGDHDGHLDIDSPADAIYTAAHYLCANHAGMGPAGVRDAVFRYNHAQWYVDMVVALAARYAGG
;
A
#
# COMPACT_ATOMS: atom_id res chain seq x y z
N MET A 1 -9.47 -7.10 5.72
CA MET A 1 -8.84 -5.79 5.47
C MET A 1 -9.79 -4.93 4.65
N SER A 2 -9.89 -3.63 4.89
CA SER A 2 -10.84 -2.74 4.19
C SER A 2 -10.26 -2.18 2.89
N TRP A 3 -11.09 -2.00 1.86
CA TRP A 3 -10.71 -1.27 0.64
C TRP A 3 -10.27 0.17 0.93
N SER A 4 -10.86 0.79 1.97
CA SER A 4 -10.56 2.17 2.35
C SER A 4 -9.11 2.35 2.83
N LEU A 5 -8.50 1.31 3.38
CA LEU A 5 -7.09 1.32 3.80
C LEU A 5 -6.15 1.36 2.58
N LEU A 6 -6.42 0.51 1.58
CA LEU A 6 -5.65 0.50 0.33
C LEU A 6 -5.77 1.82 -0.43
N ALA A 7 -6.99 2.35 -0.51
CA ALA A 7 -7.24 3.65 -1.12
C ALA A 7 -6.48 4.76 -0.39
N ALA A 8 -6.47 4.77 0.95
CA ALA A 8 -5.74 5.77 1.73
C ALA A 8 -4.23 5.70 1.48
N ILE A 9 -3.65 4.50 1.42
CA ILE A 9 -2.23 4.33 1.09
C ILE A 9 -1.96 4.84 -0.32
N GLY A 10 -2.71 4.40 -1.34
CA GLY A 10 -2.52 4.85 -2.72
C GLY A 10 -2.66 6.37 -2.89
N GLN A 11 -3.57 7.00 -2.14
CA GLN A 11 -3.70 8.47 -2.12
C GLN A 11 -2.45 9.14 -1.54
N VAL A 12 -1.94 8.64 -0.42
CA VAL A 12 -0.75 9.19 0.26
C VAL A 12 0.53 8.98 -0.56
N GLU A 13 0.70 7.79 -1.14
CA GLU A 13 1.91 7.43 -1.86
C GLU A 13 2.06 8.18 -3.19
N SER A 14 0.97 8.33 -3.96
CA SER A 14 1.07 8.86 -5.32
C SER A 14 -0.15 9.62 -5.81
N GLY A 15 -1.11 9.92 -4.93
CA GLY A 15 -2.39 10.51 -5.33
C GLY A 15 -3.20 9.58 -6.25
N HIS A 16 -3.22 8.29 -5.92
CA HIS A 16 -3.80 7.22 -6.73
C HIS A 16 -3.16 7.07 -8.11
N GLY A 17 -1.82 7.02 -8.14
CA GLY A 17 -1.04 6.84 -9.36
C GLY A 17 -0.91 8.10 -10.22
N ARG A 18 -1.34 9.26 -9.73
CA ARG A 18 -1.15 10.55 -10.43
C ARG A 18 0.31 11.00 -10.46
N ASN A 19 1.09 10.62 -9.44
CA ASN A 19 2.51 10.92 -9.33
C ASN A 19 3.30 9.64 -8.95
N PRO A 20 3.38 8.62 -9.82
CA PRO A 20 3.97 7.31 -9.47
C PRO A 20 5.50 7.27 -9.67
N GLY A 21 6.15 8.45 -9.75
CA GLY A 21 7.57 8.56 -10.06
C GLY A 21 8.46 7.86 -9.03
N THR A 22 9.70 7.61 -9.43
CA THR A 22 10.69 7.04 -8.50
C THR A 22 11.08 8.07 -7.44
N SER A 23 10.92 7.72 -6.16
CA SER A 23 11.32 8.59 -5.05
C SER A 23 12.85 8.62 -4.88
N SER A 24 13.36 9.54 -4.06
CA SER A 24 14.79 9.59 -3.72
C SER A 24 15.29 8.34 -2.99
N ALA A 25 14.39 7.59 -2.34
CA ALA A 25 14.68 6.30 -1.71
C ALA A 25 14.59 5.11 -2.69
N GLY A 26 14.26 5.36 -3.97
CA GLY A 26 14.10 4.32 -4.98
C GLY A 26 12.74 3.62 -4.94
N ALA A 27 11.76 4.16 -4.22
CA ALA A 27 10.40 3.63 -4.22
C ALA A 27 9.70 3.94 -5.56
N ARG A 28 8.92 3.00 -6.11
CA ARG A 28 8.33 3.11 -7.45
C ARG A 28 6.86 2.74 -7.49
N GLY A 29 6.21 3.16 -8.58
CA GLY A 29 4.85 2.79 -8.90
C GLY A 29 3.80 3.50 -8.06
N PRO A 30 2.52 3.15 -8.28
CA PRO A 30 1.39 3.83 -7.66
C PRO A 30 1.28 3.58 -6.15
N MET A 31 1.92 2.52 -5.64
CA MET A 31 1.95 2.21 -4.20
C MET A 31 3.33 2.48 -3.57
N GLN A 32 4.25 3.14 -4.31
CA GLN A 32 5.60 3.52 -3.86
C GLN A 32 6.33 2.41 -3.09
N PHE A 33 6.42 1.24 -3.71
CA PHE A 33 7.18 0.14 -3.13
C PHE A 33 8.68 0.30 -3.39
N LEU A 34 9.50 -0.10 -2.42
CA LEU A 34 10.89 -0.43 -2.71
C LEU A 34 10.92 -1.71 -3.57
N PRO A 35 11.77 -1.81 -4.61
CA PRO A 35 11.80 -2.98 -5.49
C PRO A 35 12.01 -4.32 -4.77
N ALA A 36 12.84 -4.34 -3.72
CA ALA A 36 13.05 -5.54 -2.92
C ALA A 36 11.80 -5.96 -2.12
N THR A 37 11.06 -4.99 -1.58
CA THR A 37 9.80 -5.26 -0.87
C THR A 37 8.74 -5.75 -1.85
N PHE A 38 8.61 -5.12 -3.02
CA PHE A 38 7.71 -5.60 -4.06
C PHE A 38 8.04 -7.05 -4.43
N ALA A 39 9.29 -7.36 -4.77
CA ALA A 39 9.71 -8.71 -5.16
C ALA A 39 9.41 -9.79 -4.10
N ALA A 40 9.44 -9.45 -2.81
CA ALA A 40 9.16 -10.38 -1.73
C ALA A 40 7.65 -10.68 -1.54
N TYR A 41 6.77 -9.79 -2.01
CA TYR A 41 5.32 -9.88 -1.79
C TYR A 41 4.50 -9.84 -3.08
N ALA A 42 5.15 -9.77 -4.25
CA ALA A 42 4.52 -9.49 -5.53
C ALA A 42 3.37 -10.46 -5.83
N VAL A 43 2.26 -9.90 -6.29
CA VAL A 43 1.09 -10.61 -6.79
C VAL A 43 0.80 -10.09 -8.18
N ASP A 44 0.69 -11.01 -9.14
CA ASP A 44 0.18 -10.76 -10.49
C ASP A 44 -1.32 -10.49 -10.36
N GLY A 45 -1.67 -9.20 -10.34
CA GLY A 45 -2.99 -8.69 -9.98
C GLY A 45 -3.94 -8.57 -11.16
N ASP A 46 -3.42 -8.45 -12.38
CA ASP A 46 -4.20 -8.46 -13.62
C ASP A 46 -4.13 -9.79 -14.40
N HIS A 47 -3.33 -10.75 -13.92
CA HIS A 47 -3.17 -12.10 -14.45
C HIS A 47 -2.57 -12.14 -15.86
N ASP A 48 -1.67 -11.21 -16.17
CA ASP A 48 -0.99 -11.15 -17.47
C ASP A 48 0.30 -12.00 -17.54
N GLY A 49 0.72 -12.58 -16.40
CA GLY A 49 1.92 -13.40 -16.28
C GLY A 49 3.20 -12.63 -15.96
N HIS A 50 3.10 -11.32 -15.76
CA HIS A 50 4.19 -10.45 -15.35
C HIS A 50 3.98 -9.91 -13.93
N LEU A 51 5.08 -9.50 -13.29
CA LEU A 51 5.06 -8.86 -11.98
C LEU A 51 5.68 -7.48 -12.15
N ASP A 52 4.85 -6.47 -12.35
CA ASP A 52 5.26 -5.10 -12.64
C ASP A 52 4.90 -4.16 -11.48
N ILE A 53 5.92 -3.61 -10.83
CA ILE A 53 5.76 -2.62 -9.75
C ILE A 53 5.06 -1.35 -10.21
N ASP A 54 5.14 -1.02 -11.50
CA ASP A 54 4.53 0.15 -12.09
C ASP A 54 3.09 -0.13 -12.58
N SER A 55 2.68 -1.41 -12.67
CA SER A 55 1.28 -1.78 -12.93
C SER A 55 0.41 -1.44 -11.73
N PRO A 56 -0.68 -0.66 -11.90
CA PRO A 56 -1.61 -0.38 -10.82
C PRO A 56 -2.26 -1.62 -10.23
N ALA A 57 -2.56 -2.64 -11.05
CA ALA A 57 -3.17 -3.87 -10.56
C ALA A 57 -2.19 -4.59 -9.62
N ASP A 58 -1.00 -4.93 -10.11
CA ASP A 58 0.02 -5.63 -9.33
C ASP A 58 0.42 -4.88 -8.08
N ALA A 59 0.62 -3.56 -8.16
CA ALA A 59 0.98 -2.74 -7.02
C ALA A 59 -0.12 -2.75 -5.93
N ILE A 60 -1.39 -2.64 -6.32
CA ILE A 60 -2.52 -2.65 -5.37
C ILE A 60 -2.69 -4.04 -4.73
N TYR A 61 -2.65 -5.11 -5.53
CA TYR A 61 -2.77 -6.47 -5.01
C TYR A 61 -1.57 -6.86 -4.15
N THR A 62 -0.36 -6.44 -4.52
CA THR A 62 0.86 -6.60 -3.71
C THR A 62 0.76 -5.82 -2.40
N ALA A 63 0.25 -4.60 -2.40
CA ALA A 63 -0.02 -3.85 -1.16
C ALA A 63 -1.02 -4.56 -0.26
N ALA A 64 -2.08 -5.11 -0.83
CA ALA A 64 -3.07 -5.88 -0.08
C ALA A 64 -2.46 -7.13 0.54
N HIS A 65 -1.66 -7.86 -0.23
CA HIS A 65 -0.95 -9.04 0.24
C HIS A 65 0.05 -8.69 1.36
N TYR A 66 0.86 -7.65 1.17
CA TYR A 66 1.82 -7.15 2.17
C TYR A 66 1.14 -6.81 3.50
N LEU A 67 0.05 -6.03 3.46
CA LEU A 67 -0.67 -5.64 4.67
C LEU A 67 -1.32 -6.83 5.36
N CYS A 68 -1.90 -7.77 4.59
CA CYS A 68 -2.49 -8.98 5.13
C CYS A 68 -1.45 -9.88 5.81
N ALA A 69 -0.30 -10.09 5.17
CA ALA A 69 0.82 -10.83 5.71
C ALA A 69 1.39 -10.20 7.00
N ASN A 70 1.18 -8.89 7.17
CA ASN A 70 1.58 -8.13 8.36
C ASN A 70 0.42 -7.86 9.32
N HIS A 71 -0.61 -8.73 9.32
CA HIS A 71 -1.70 -8.74 10.30
C HIS A 71 -2.72 -7.60 10.22
N ALA A 72 -2.83 -6.88 9.09
CA ALA A 72 -3.87 -5.86 8.90
C ALA A 72 -5.32 -6.41 9.00
N GLY A 73 -5.51 -7.74 8.98
CA GLY A 73 -6.79 -8.40 9.25
C GLY A 73 -7.14 -8.57 10.74
N MET A 74 -6.20 -8.37 11.67
CA MET A 74 -6.36 -8.68 13.10
C MET A 74 -6.90 -7.50 13.92
N GLY A 75 -7.80 -6.71 13.33
CA GLY A 75 -8.41 -5.54 13.96
C GLY A 75 -7.53 -4.27 13.96
N PRO A 76 -7.95 -3.21 14.68
CA PRO A 76 -7.33 -1.88 14.58
C PRO A 76 -5.84 -1.84 14.94
N ALA A 77 -5.41 -2.62 15.93
CA ALA A 77 -4.00 -2.70 16.32
C ALA A 77 -3.17 -3.33 15.19
N GLY A 78 -3.64 -4.43 14.59
CA GLY A 78 -2.98 -5.08 13.46
C GLY A 78 -2.89 -4.18 12.22
N VAL A 79 -3.92 -3.36 11.96
CA VAL A 79 -3.86 -2.34 10.90
C VAL A 79 -2.74 -1.34 11.15
N ARG A 80 -2.67 -0.75 12.35
CA ARG A 80 -1.62 0.24 12.68
C ARG A 80 -0.22 -0.37 12.59
N ASP A 81 -0.07 -1.60 13.07
CA ASP A 81 1.18 -2.36 13.05
C ASP A 81 1.65 -2.68 11.61
N ALA A 82 0.72 -3.06 10.73
CA ALA A 82 1.00 -3.31 9.31
C ALA A 82 1.38 -2.03 8.56
N VAL A 83 0.66 -0.92 8.80
CA VAL A 83 0.94 0.38 8.18
C VAL A 83 2.29 0.92 8.64
N PHE A 84 2.66 0.71 9.91
CA PHE A 84 3.98 1.09 10.42
C PHE A 84 5.12 0.31 9.77
N ARG A 85 4.90 -0.97 9.40
CA ARG A 85 5.90 -1.74 8.63
C ARG A 85 6.02 -1.24 7.19
N TYR A 86 4.90 -0.80 6.62
CA TYR A 86 4.88 -0.18 5.30
C TYR A 86 5.74 1.09 5.28
N ASN A 87 5.58 1.93 6.31
CA ASN A 87 6.39 3.12 6.53
C ASN A 87 6.59 3.35 8.04
N HIS A 88 7.85 3.31 8.50
CA HIS A 88 8.25 3.38 9.91
C HIS A 88 8.10 4.79 10.53
N ALA A 89 6.99 5.47 10.26
CA ALA A 89 6.69 6.78 10.79
C ALA A 89 5.29 6.79 11.41
N GLN A 90 5.20 7.11 12.70
CA GLN A 90 3.91 7.16 13.41
C GLN A 90 2.96 8.21 12.80
N TRP A 91 3.48 9.36 12.36
CA TRP A 91 2.68 10.38 11.66
C TRP A 91 2.04 9.83 10.38
N TYR A 92 2.72 8.93 9.67
CA TYR A 92 2.20 8.30 8.46
C TYR A 92 1.07 7.33 8.81
N VAL A 93 1.25 6.53 9.86
CA VAL A 93 0.22 5.61 10.38
C VAL A 93 -1.05 6.37 10.74
N ASP A 94 -0.93 7.46 11.50
CA ASP A 94 -2.06 8.27 11.92
C ASP A 94 -2.77 8.91 10.73
N MET A 95 -2.01 9.44 9.77
CA MET A 95 -2.56 10.03 8.55
C MET A 95 -3.33 9.01 7.70
N VAL A 96 -2.75 7.83 7.43
CA VAL A 96 -3.38 6.78 6.62
C VAL A 96 -4.64 6.24 7.29
N VAL A 97 -4.59 5.96 8.60
CA VAL A 97 -5.74 5.43 9.35
C VAL A 97 -6.88 6.46 9.41
N ALA A 98 -6.55 7.74 9.64
CA ALA A 98 -7.54 8.81 9.62
C ALA A 98 -8.19 8.98 8.24
N LEU A 99 -7.39 8.93 7.17
CA LEU A 99 -7.90 9.02 5.80
C LEU A 99 -8.77 7.81 5.43
N ALA A 100 -8.36 6.60 5.81
CA ALA A 100 -9.14 5.38 5.60
C ALA A 100 -10.51 5.43 6.32
N ALA A 101 -10.56 6.01 7.52
CA ALA A 101 -11.82 6.22 8.24
C ALA A 101 -12.73 7.23 7.50
N ARG A 102 -12.16 8.29 6.93
CA ARG A 102 -12.92 9.27 6.12
C ARG A 102 -13.51 8.63 4.87
N TYR A 103 -12.77 7.78 4.18
CA TYR A 103 -13.28 7.05 3.01
C TYR A 103 -14.38 6.04 3.37
N ALA A 104 -14.34 5.43 4.55
CA ALA A 104 -15.34 4.46 4.98
C ALA A 104 -16.68 5.09 5.41
N GLY A 105 -16.69 6.37 5.78
CA GLY A 105 -17.89 7.10 6.21
C GLY A 105 -18.50 8.00 5.12
N GLY A 106 -17.95 7.97 3.90
CA GLY A 106 -18.44 8.74 2.74
C GLY A 106 -19.35 7.93 1.83
#